data_AF-A0A0F8YNI6-F1
#
_entry.id   AF-A0A0F8YNI6-F1
#
_cell.length_a   1.000
_cell.length_b   1.000
_cell.length_c   1.000
_cell.angle_alpha   90.00
_cell.angle_beta   90.00
_cell.angle_gamma   90.00
#
_symmetry.space_group_name_H-M   'P 1'
#
loop_
_entity.id
_entity.type
_entity.pdbx_description
1 polymer ?
#
loop_
_entity_poly.entity_id
_entity_poly.type
_entity_poly.pdbx_seq_one_letter_code
_entity_poly.pdbx_strand_id
1 'polypeptide(L)'
;LVLPLDSARVPASNAPNWESFVGNLNAFAYQVNDFQEFTTEMIHGYKEGSDFAFHIHGALNALTAQEEKVRFEIEYSIADANQTTGFGDVFPDGSGSLLIAELVVPSATADLTHIFIVVGVDNAGTFGIDATIKGRIRRIAKTAGGNELTGDIFVTQVGVHYENDTVGSRAIGTK
;
A
#
# COMPACT_ATOMS: atom_id res chain seq x y z
N LEU A 1 2.80 -5.49 10.05
CA LEU A 1 1.34 -5.52 9.84
C LEU A 1 1.04 -5.68 8.34
N VAL A 2 0.00 -6.45 8.00
CA VAL A 2 -0.48 -6.62 6.63
C VAL A 2 -1.98 -6.35 6.60
N LEU A 3 -2.41 -5.47 5.70
CA LEU A 3 -3.81 -5.09 5.50
C LEU A 3 -4.31 -5.70 4.19
N PRO A 4 -5.22 -6.68 4.23
CA PRO A 4 -5.72 -7.32 3.03
C PRO A 4 -6.84 -6.46 2.41
N LEU A 5 -6.71 -6.14 1.11
CA LEU A 5 -7.58 -5.18 0.43
C LEU A 5 -8.95 -5.74 0.04
N ASP A 6 -9.10 -7.06 0.06
CA ASP A 6 -10.40 -7.75 -0.02
C ASP A 6 -11.36 -7.36 1.13
N SER A 7 -10.83 -6.94 2.27
CA SER A 7 -11.58 -6.44 3.43
C SER A 7 -11.65 -4.91 3.52
N ALA A 8 -10.91 -4.19 2.68
CA ALA A 8 -10.82 -2.73 2.71
C ALA A 8 -12.08 -2.06 2.16
N ARG A 9 -12.35 -0.82 2.59
CA ARG A 9 -13.55 -0.10 2.17
C ARG A 9 -13.43 0.32 0.71
N VAL A 10 -14.41 -0.09 -0.09
CA VAL A 10 -14.56 0.32 -1.49
C VAL A 10 -15.31 1.66 -1.57
N PRO A 11 -14.81 2.65 -2.33
CA PRO A 11 -15.46 3.94 -2.47
C PRO A 11 -16.67 3.89 -3.41
N ALA A 12 -17.50 4.93 -3.39
CA ALA A 12 -18.65 5.03 -4.29
C ALA A 12 -18.26 5.43 -5.74
N SER A 13 -17.08 6.01 -5.93
CA SER A 13 -16.53 6.41 -7.23
C SER A 13 -15.04 6.10 -7.29
N ASN A 14 -14.53 5.77 -8.48
CA ASN A 14 -13.14 5.32 -8.69
C ASN A 14 -12.80 4.13 -7.77
N ALA A 15 -13.73 3.17 -7.71
CA ALA A 15 -13.52 1.91 -7.03
C ALA A 15 -12.79 0.95 -7.98
N PRO A 16 -11.79 0.19 -7.48
CA PRO A 16 -11.24 -0.89 -8.27
C PRO A 16 -12.29 -1.99 -8.51
N ASN A 17 -12.11 -2.74 -9.60
CA ASN A 17 -13.02 -3.81 -9.97
C ASN A 17 -12.67 -5.09 -9.21
N TRP A 18 -13.68 -5.80 -8.70
CA TRP A 18 -13.48 -7.14 -8.13
C TRP A 18 -13.47 -8.17 -9.26
N GLU A 19 -12.30 -8.70 -9.57
CA GLU A 19 -12.09 -9.54 -10.76
C GLU A 19 -11.51 -10.92 -10.41
N SER A 20 -11.70 -11.87 -11.33
CA SER A 20 -11.12 -13.22 -11.23
C SER A 20 -9.60 -13.12 -11.24
N PHE A 21 -8.98 -13.60 -10.17
CA PHE A 21 -7.53 -13.54 -9.99
C PHE A 21 -6.87 -14.86 -10.38
N VAL A 22 -7.14 -15.94 -9.64
CA VAL A 22 -6.59 -17.27 -9.93
C VAL A 22 -7.56 -18.36 -9.50
N GLY A 23 -7.92 -19.24 -10.44
CA GLY A 23 -8.91 -20.28 -10.20
C GLY A 23 -10.25 -19.68 -9.76
N ASN A 24 -10.66 -19.97 -8.52
CA ASN A 24 -11.88 -19.42 -7.91
C ASN A 24 -11.61 -18.26 -6.93
N LEU A 25 -10.38 -17.76 -6.89
CA LEU A 25 -9.99 -16.61 -6.07
C LEU A 25 -10.14 -15.33 -6.89
N ASN A 26 -10.52 -14.26 -6.22
CA ASN A 26 -10.70 -12.94 -6.80
C ASN A 26 -9.82 -11.92 -6.06
N ALA A 27 -9.53 -10.80 -6.71
CA ALA A 27 -8.82 -9.68 -6.13
C ALA A 27 -9.30 -8.36 -6.77
N PHE A 28 -8.98 -7.24 -6.13
CA PHE A 28 -9.26 -5.93 -6.70
C PHE A 28 -8.24 -5.58 -7.79
N ALA A 29 -8.73 -5.27 -8.98
CA ALA A 29 -7.98 -4.80 -10.14
C ALA A 29 -8.11 -3.27 -10.23
N TYR A 30 -6.97 -2.58 -10.26
CA TYR A 30 -6.88 -1.13 -10.16
C TYR A 30 -6.56 -0.46 -11.51
N GLN A 31 -7.45 0.41 -11.95
CA GLN A 31 -7.21 1.40 -13.00
C GLN A 31 -6.58 2.66 -12.45
N VAL A 32 -6.04 3.50 -13.34
CA VAL A 32 -5.56 4.83 -12.94
C VAL A 32 -6.72 5.63 -12.32
N ASN A 33 -6.45 6.18 -11.13
CA ASN A 33 -7.36 6.88 -10.21
C ASN A 33 -8.19 5.99 -9.28
N ASP A 34 -8.17 4.66 -9.43
CA ASP A 34 -8.85 3.78 -8.50
C ASP A 34 -8.20 3.80 -7.13
N PHE A 35 -9.04 3.75 -6.08
CA PHE A 35 -8.58 3.76 -4.71
C PHE A 35 -9.42 2.88 -3.78
N GLN A 36 -8.81 2.48 -2.66
CA GLN A 36 -9.51 1.93 -1.52
C GLN A 36 -8.99 2.58 -0.23
N GLU A 37 -9.85 2.64 0.77
CA GLU A 37 -9.48 3.12 2.09
C GLU A 37 -9.34 1.96 3.07
N PHE A 38 -8.35 2.06 3.95
CA PHE A 38 -8.08 1.08 4.99
C PHE A 38 -7.96 1.77 6.33
N THR A 39 -8.23 1.01 7.39
CA THR A 39 -7.99 1.40 8.77
C THR A 39 -7.39 0.22 9.49
N THR A 40 -6.45 0.47 10.39
CA THR A 40 -5.86 -0.56 11.22
C THR A 40 -5.31 0.03 12.51
N GLU A 41 -5.12 -0.81 13.51
CA GLU A 41 -4.55 -0.46 14.81
C GLU A 41 -3.11 -0.96 14.89
N MET A 42 -2.25 -0.18 15.53
CA MET A 42 -0.90 -0.58 15.86
C MET A 42 -0.94 -1.61 16.99
N ILE A 43 -0.70 -2.87 16.65
CA ILE A 43 -0.75 -3.96 17.63
C ILE A 43 0.40 -3.87 18.64
N HIS A 44 0.21 -4.50 19.81
CA HIS A 44 1.14 -4.61 20.95
C HIS A 44 2.58 -5.09 20.67
N GLY A 45 2.93 -5.39 19.41
CA GLY A 45 4.30 -5.66 18.98
C GLY A 45 5.09 -4.43 18.58
N TYR A 46 4.50 -3.23 18.61
CA TYR A 46 5.17 -1.98 18.28
C TYR A 46 6.01 -1.44 19.45
N LYS A 47 7.26 -1.09 19.17
CA LYS A 47 8.21 -0.34 19.97
C LYS A 47 8.05 1.11 19.55
N GLU A 48 7.47 1.86 20.47
CA GLU A 48 7.24 3.28 20.36
C GLU A 48 8.45 4.01 19.79
N GLY A 49 8.23 4.87 18.80
CA GLY A 49 9.28 5.63 18.12
C GLY A 49 9.95 4.90 16.94
N SER A 50 9.48 3.72 16.55
CA SER A 50 9.99 3.03 15.36
C SER A 50 9.39 3.58 14.06
N ASP A 51 10.20 3.57 12.98
CA ASP A 51 9.80 3.97 11.63
C ASP A 51 8.74 3.03 11.03
N PHE A 52 7.92 3.56 10.11
CA PHE A 52 6.91 2.79 9.36
C PHE A 52 7.29 2.66 7.90
N ALA A 53 7.51 1.44 7.43
CA ALA A 53 7.74 1.15 6.01
C ALA A 53 6.45 0.64 5.34
N PHE A 54 5.95 1.42 4.38
CA PHE A 54 4.77 1.08 3.58
C PHE A 54 5.18 0.40 2.28
N HIS A 55 4.51 -0.70 1.95
CA HIS A 55 4.68 -1.39 0.68
C HIS A 55 3.38 -2.04 0.20
N ILE A 56 3.36 -2.45 -1.07
CA ILE A 56 2.19 -3.01 -1.75
C ILE A 56 2.54 -4.40 -2.28
N HIS A 57 1.63 -5.37 -2.10
CA HIS A 57 1.67 -6.66 -2.78
C HIS A 57 0.52 -6.76 -3.79
N GLY A 58 0.82 -7.31 -4.96
CA GLY A 58 -0.15 -7.49 -6.02
C GLY A 58 0.33 -8.44 -7.10
N ALA A 59 -0.29 -8.36 -8.27
CA ALA A 59 0.20 -9.03 -9.45
C ALA A 59 -0.25 -8.31 -10.73
N LEU A 60 0.43 -8.59 -11.83
CA LEU A 60 -0.04 -8.16 -13.15
C LEU A 60 -1.36 -8.87 -13.50
N ASN A 61 -2.20 -8.19 -14.29
CA ASN A 61 -3.46 -8.72 -14.84
C ASN A 61 -3.37 -8.93 -16.37
N ALA A 62 -2.15 -8.93 -16.91
CA ALA A 62 -1.86 -9.22 -18.31
C ALA A 62 -0.35 -9.42 -18.51
N LEU A 63 0.01 -10.06 -19.63
CA LEU A 63 1.35 -10.03 -20.18
C LEU A 63 1.70 -8.61 -20.65
N THR A 64 2.84 -8.07 -20.23
CA THR A 64 3.31 -6.77 -20.74
C THR A 64 3.88 -6.90 -22.16
N ALA A 65 3.40 -6.09 -23.09
CA ALA A 65 3.88 -6.09 -24.48
C ALA A 65 5.21 -5.33 -24.66
N GLN A 66 5.49 -4.40 -23.75
CA GLN A 66 6.64 -3.51 -23.74
C GLN A 66 7.01 -3.16 -22.30
N GLU A 67 8.09 -2.40 -22.12
CA GLU A 67 8.38 -1.83 -20.80
C GLU A 67 7.29 -0.81 -20.44
N GLU A 68 6.70 -1.01 -19.27
CA GLU A 68 5.57 -0.25 -18.76
C GLU A 68 5.81 0.18 -17.32
N LYS A 69 5.03 1.15 -16.85
CA LYS A 69 5.17 1.74 -15.52
C LYS A 69 3.84 1.75 -14.81
N VAL A 70 3.86 1.37 -13.54
CA VAL A 70 2.72 1.50 -12.63
C VAL A 70 3.10 2.32 -11.43
N ARG A 71 2.22 3.22 -11.00
CA ARG A 71 2.49 4.15 -9.92
C ARG A 71 1.36 4.17 -8.89
N PHE A 72 1.74 4.22 -7.64
CA PHE A 72 0.81 4.26 -6.51
C PHE A 72 1.19 5.37 -5.55
N GLU A 73 0.16 5.90 -4.89
CA GLU A 73 0.31 6.74 -3.72
C GLU A 73 -0.42 6.12 -2.52
N ILE A 74 0.11 6.37 -1.33
CA ILE A 74 -0.54 6.09 -0.05
C ILE A 74 -0.61 7.41 0.71
N GLU A 75 -1.82 7.92 0.90
CA GLU A 75 -2.13 8.97 1.86
C GLU A 75 -2.54 8.32 3.18
N TYR A 76 -2.03 8.80 4.31
CA TYR A 76 -2.40 8.27 5.62
C TYR A 76 -2.38 9.33 6.72
N SER A 77 -2.98 9.00 7.84
CA SER A 77 -3.01 9.78 9.07
C SER A 77 -2.99 8.82 10.25
N ILE A 78 -2.21 9.15 11.28
CA ILE A 78 -2.02 8.34 12.48
C ILE A 78 -2.44 9.17 13.69
N ALA A 79 -3.22 8.58 14.59
CA ALA A 79 -3.62 9.21 15.84
C ALA A 79 -3.57 8.19 16.99
N ASP A 80 -3.03 8.61 18.13
CA ASP A 80 -2.98 7.81 19.35
C ASP A 80 -4.19 8.03 20.25
N ALA A 81 -4.61 6.99 20.95
CA ALA A 81 -5.60 7.11 22.02
C ALA A 81 -4.89 7.14 23.39
N ASN A 82 -5.29 8.05 24.29
CA ASN A 82 -4.90 7.90 25.69
C ASN A 82 -5.72 6.77 26.31
N GLN A 83 -5.08 5.65 26.60
CA GLN A 83 -5.75 4.45 27.12
C GLN A 83 -6.40 4.65 28.50
N THR A 84 -5.99 5.66 29.27
CA THR A 84 -6.55 5.94 30.60
C THR A 84 -7.85 6.74 30.52
N THR A 85 -7.97 7.65 29.55
CA THR A 85 -9.14 8.53 29.41
C THR A 85 -10.08 8.12 28.28
N GLY A 86 -9.62 7.28 27.34
CA GLY A 86 -10.33 6.93 26.12
C GLY A 86 -10.36 8.04 25.06
N PHE A 87 -9.69 9.17 25.30
CA PHE A 87 -9.60 10.31 24.38
C PHE A 87 -8.13 10.60 24.11
N GLY A 88 -7.74 10.67 22.84
CA GLY A 88 -6.37 10.98 22.47
C GLY A 88 -6.26 12.03 21.37
N ASP A 89 -5.28 11.84 20.51
CA ASP A 89 -4.90 12.79 19.48
C ASP A 89 -5.99 12.94 18.42
N VAL A 90 -5.99 14.12 17.79
CA VAL A 90 -6.76 14.37 16.58
C VAL A 90 -5.99 13.79 15.41
N PHE A 91 -6.67 13.08 14.51
CA PHE A 91 -6.07 12.71 13.22
C PHE A 91 -5.55 13.96 12.52
N PRO A 92 -4.24 14.09 12.28
CA PRO A 92 -3.72 15.21 11.51
C PRO A 92 -4.36 15.20 10.13
N ASP A 93 -4.53 16.39 9.54
CA ASP A 93 -4.94 16.46 8.15
C ASP A 93 -3.93 15.67 7.29
N GLY A 94 -4.43 14.80 6.42
CA GLY A 94 -3.60 13.84 5.66
C GLY A 94 -2.67 14.49 4.64
N SER A 95 -2.64 15.83 4.57
CA SER A 95 -1.87 16.58 3.56
C SER A 95 -0.35 16.48 3.76
N GLY A 96 0.11 16.06 4.95
CA GLY A 96 1.53 15.89 5.28
C GLY A 96 2.12 14.50 5.04
N SER A 97 1.29 13.47 4.84
CA SER A 97 1.70 12.06 4.89
C SER A 97 1.32 11.33 3.60
N LEU A 98 1.94 11.76 2.50
CA LEU A 98 1.78 11.19 1.17
C LEU A 98 3.07 10.49 0.72
N LEU A 99 3.00 9.17 0.56
CA LEU A 99 4.09 8.37 0.00
C LEU A 99 3.75 8.00 -1.44
N ILE A 100 4.74 8.04 -2.33
CA ILE A 100 4.54 7.75 -3.76
C ILE A 100 5.68 6.88 -4.27
N ALA A 101 5.34 5.81 -4.99
CA ALA A 101 6.32 4.99 -5.69
C ALA A 101 5.85 4.58 -7.09
N GLU A 102 6.82 4.34 -7.96
CA GLU A 102 6.64 3.86 -9.32
C GLU A 102 7.47 2.59 -9.52
N LEU A 103 6.85 1.56 -10.10
CA LEU A 103 7.51 0.33 -10.51
C LEU A 103 7.59 0.30 -12.03
N VAL A 104 8.79 0.02 -12.55
CA VAL A 104 9.01 -0.32 -13.95
C VAL A 104 8.83 -1.82 -14.12
N VAL A 105 7.91 -2.20 -15.01
CA VAL A 105 7.63 -3.59 -15.36
C VAL A 105 8.29 -3.87 -16.72
N PRO A 106 9.26 -4.80 -16.80
CA PRO A 106 9.89 -5.15 -18.06
C PRO A 106 8.90 -5.68 -19.10
N SER A 107 9.25 -5.60 -20.37
CA SER A 107 8.50 -6.27 -21.43
C SER A 107 8.47 -7.79 -21.24
N ALA A 108 7.43 -8.44 -21.76
CA ALA A 108 7.22 -9.88 -21.67
C ALA A 108 7.18 -10.41 -20.22
N THR A 109 6.81 -9.57 -19.25
CA THR A 109 6.54 -10.03 -17.89
C THR A 109 5.17 -10.71 -17.88
N ALA A 110 5.14 -11.99 -17.50
CA ALA A 110 3.95 -12.83 -17.60
C ALA A 110 2.79 -12.30 -16.74
N ASP A 111 1.57 -12.62 -17.17
CA ASP A 111 0.37 -12.44 -16.37
C ASP A 111 0.50 -13.14 -15.00
N LEU A 112 -0.16 -12.59 -13.99
CA LEU A 112 -0.11 -13.05 -12.58
C LEU A 112 1.29 -13.04 -11.95
N THR A 113 2.28 -12.38 -12.56
CA THR A 113 3.59 -12.15 -11.92
C THR A 113 3.38 -11.31 -10.66
N HIS A 114 3.81 -11.85 -9.52
CA HIS A 114 3.77 -11.16 -8.24
C HIS A 114 4.62 -9.87 -8.28
N ILE A 115 4.05 -8.79 -7.78
CA ILE A 115 4.75 -7.50 -7.64
C ILE A 115 4.86 -7.12 -6.17
N PHE A 116 5.94 -6.41 -5.87
CA PHE A 116 6.22 -5.81 -4.58
C PHE A 116 6.72 -4.38 -4.82
N ILE A 117 6.04 -3.40 -4.23
CA ILE A 117 6.39 -1.98 -4.39
C ILE A 117 6.61 -1.38 -3.02
N VAL A 118 7.84 -0.96 -2.72
CA VAL A 118 8.14 -0.14 -1.52
C VAL A 118 7.67 1.27 -1.81
N VAL A 119 6.67 1.75 -1.07
CA VAL A 119 6.08 3.08 -1.30
C VAL A 119 6.87 4.16 -0.58
N GLY A 120 7.32 3.88 0.64
CA GLY A 120 8.16 4.79 1.40
C GLY A 120 8.27 4.42 2.87
N VAL A 121 9.05 5.23 3.58
CA VAL A 121 9.22 5.12 5.03
C VAL A 121 8.78 6.44 5.66
N ASP A 122 7.94 6.35 6.69
CA ASP A 122 7.65 7.44 7.60
C ASP A 122 8.54 7.34 8.84
N ASN A 123 9.31 8.40 9.07
CA ASN A 123 10.20 8.55 10.22
C ASN A 123 9.74 9.64 11.19
N ALA A 124 8.53 10.17 11.03
CA ALA A 124 7.97 11.22 11.88
C ALA A 124 7.49 10.69 13.24
N GLY A 125 7.41 9.37 13.42
CA GLY A 125 6.65 8.75 14.49
C GLY A 125 7.32 8.79 15.87
N THR A 126 6.62 9.43 16.81
CA THR A 126 6.67 9.14 18.26
C THR A 126 5.28 8.70 18.69
N PHE A 127 4.80 7.60 18.11
CA PHE A 127 3.47 7.07 18.41
C PHE A 127 3.55 5.99 19.50
N GLY A 128 2.42 5.75 20.15
CA GLY A 128 2.22 4.71 21.16
C GLY A 128 1.76 3.39 20.56
N ILE A 129 1.74 2.35 21.38
CA ILE A 129 0.95 1.15 21.08
C ILE A 129 -0.54 1.54 21.05
N ASP A 130 -1.31 0.91 20.17
CA ASP A 130 -2.75 1.14 19.94
C ASP A 130 -3.10 2.42 19.17
N ALA A 131 -2.13 3.13 18.59
CA ALA A 131 -2.47 4.18 17.63
C ALA A 131 -3.22 3.59 16.44
N THR A 132 -4.12 4.39 15.87
CA THR A 132 -4.88 4.00 14.69
C THR A 132 -4.28 4.66 13.45
N ILE A 133 -4.05 3.87 12.42
CA ILE A 133 -3.69 4.32 11.08
C ILE A 133 -4.94 4.31 10.21
N LYS A 134 -5.29 5.47 9.67
CA LYS A 134 -6.29 5.61 8.59
C LYS A 134 -5.54 5.95 7.31
N GLY A 135 -5.82 5.23 6.22
CA GLY A 135 -5.13 5.48 4.97
C GLY A 135 -5.95 5.19 3.73
N ARG A 136 -5.39 5.60 2.59
CA ARG A 136 -5.93 5.39 1.25
C ARG A 136 -4.79 5.04 0.31
N ILE A 137 -4.92 3.89 -0.35
CA ILE A 137 -4.08 3.52 -1.49
C ILE A 137 -4.79 3.96 -2.78
N ARG A 138 -4.06 4.59 -3.70
CA ARG A 138 -4.57 4.96 -5.02
C ARG A 138 -3.55 4.61 -6.09
N ARG A 139 -4.00 4.02 -7.21
CA ARG A 139 -3.20 3.97 -8.43
C ARG A 139 -3.25 5.34 -9.11
N ILE A 140 -2.11 5.91 -9.42
CA ILE A 140 -2.01 7.21 -10.09
C ILE A 140 -1.29 7.07 -11.44
N ALA A 141 -1.42 8.08 -12.29
CA ALA A 141 -0.72 8.10 -13.56
C ALA A 141 0.79 8.07 -13.35
N LYS A 142 1.50 7.32 -14.20
CA LYS A 142 2.96 7.29 -14.22
C LYS A 142 3.57 8.68 -14.35
N THR A 143 4.85 8.77 -13.99
CA THR A 143 5.69 9.93 -14.30
C THR A 143 5.86 10.13 -15.81
N ALA A 144 6.30 11.33 -16.21
CA ALA A 144 6.54 11.62 -17.62
C ALA A 144 7.59 10.66 -18.23
N GLY A 145 7.39 10.29 -19.50
CA GLY A 145 8.23 9.30 -20.21
C GLY A 145 7.79 7.85 -20.00
N GLY A 146 8.15 6.95 -20.93
CA GLY A 146 7.75 5.53 -20.91
C GLY A 146 6.25 5.29 -21.16
N ASN A 147 5.83 4.03 -21.02
CA ASN A 147 4.44 3.60 -21.23
C ASN A 147 3.73 3.36 -19.88
N GLU A 148 2.45 3.71 -19.78
CA GLU A 148 1.62 3.34 -18.64
C GLU A 148 1.37 1.83 -18.69
N LEU A 149 1.29 1.18 -17.53
CA LEU A 149 0.87 -0.22 -17.46
C LEU A 149 -0.49 -0.36 -18.13
N THR A 150 -0.51 -1.17 -19.18
CA THR A 150 -1.71 -1.34 -20.00
C THR A 150 -2.74 -2.13 -19.21
N GLY A 151 -3.93 -1.56 -19.04
CA GLY A 151 -5.01 -2.19 -18.29
C GLY A 151 -4.83 -2.09 -16.79
N ASP A 152 -5.45 -3.04 -16.10
CA ASP A 152 -5.63 -3.01 -14.65
C ASP A 152 -4.49 -3.80 -13.98
N ILE A 153 -4.31 -3.61 -12.68
CA ILE A 153 -3.33 -4.37 -11.89
C ILE A 153 -3.98 -4.91 -10.63
N PHE A 154 -3.73 -6.17 -10.30
CA PHE A 154 -4.25 -6.73 -9.06
C PHE A 154 -3.47 -6.17 -7.88
N VAL A 155 -4.19 -5.66 -6.89
CA VAL A 155 -3.61 -5.27 -5.61
C VAL A 155 -4.28 -6.07 -4.52
N THR A 156 -3.47 -6.76 -3.74
CA THR A 156 -3.96 -7.73 -2.74
C THR A 156 -3.80 -7.20 -1.32
N GLN A 157 -2.70 -6.49 -1.05
CA GLN A 157 -2.36 -6.09 0.31
C GLN A 157 -1.58 -4.77 0.33
N VAL A 158 -1.81 -3.99 1.39
CA VAL A 158 -0.88 -2.95 1.85
C VAL A 158 -0.16 -3.49 3.08
N GLY A 159 1.16 -3.52 3.03
CA GLY A 159 1.99 -3.86 4.17
C GLY A 159 2.49 -2.62 4.88
N VAL A 160 2.42 -2.62 6.21
CA VAL A 160 2.98 -1.59 7.09
C VAL A 160 3.91 -2.30 8.07
N HIS A 161 5.20 -2.14 7.90
CA HIS A 161 6.19 -2.73 8.80
C HIS A 161 6.66 -1.65 9.77
N TYR A 162 6.57 -1.93 11.06
CA TYR A 162 7.23 -1.20 12.13
C TYR A 162 8.24 -2.15 12.78
N GLU A 163 9.44 -1.66 13.08
CA GLU A 163 10.61 -2.45 13.48
C GLU A 163 10.99 -3.58 12.52
N ASN A 164 12.19 -3.50 11.97
CA ASN A 164 12.86 -4.70 11.50
C ASN A 164 13.76 -5.22 12.61
N ASP A 165 13.30 -6.20 13.40
CA ASP A 165 14.23 -7.05 14.14
C ASP A 165 15.12 -7.72 13.08
N THR A 166 16.41 -7.37 13.07
CA THR A 166 17.34 -7.81 12.03
C THR A 166 17.63 -9.30 12.20
N VAL A 167 16.86 -10.13 11.50
CA VAL A 167 17.19 -11.53 11.27
C VAL A 167 17.34 -11.76 9.77
N GLY A 168 18.60 -11.88 9.32
CA GLY A 168 18.95 -12.82 8.26
C GLY A 168 18.66 -12.50 6.78
N SER A 169 18.13 -11.34 6.37
CA SER A 169 18.07 -11.00 4.94
C SER A 169 18.25 -9.51 4.67
N ARG A 170 19.43 -9.14 4.18
CA ARG A 170 19.78 -7.76 3.86
C ARG A 170 18.91 -7.26 2.70
N ALA A 171 18.33 -6.08 2.91
CA ALA A 171 17.53 -5.24 2.01
C ALA A 171 16.03 -5.60 1.87
N ILE A 172 15.19 -4.64 2.25
CA ILE A 172 13.84 -4.52 1.72
C ILE A 172 14.00 -4.17 0.24
N GLY A 173 13.66 -5.11 -0.64
CA GLY A 173 13.35 -4.80 -2.05
C GLY A 173 14.52 -4.45 -2.98
N THR A 174 15.77 -4.84 -2.69
CA THR A 174 16.81 -4.86 -3.75
C THR A 174 17.02 -6.29 -4.22
N LYS A 175 16.58 -6.59 -5.44
CA LYS A 175 17.20 -7.63 -6.28
C LYS A 175 17.92 -6.95 -7.42
#